data_AF-A0A356KFU8-F1
#
_entry.id   AF-A0A356KFU8-F1
#
_cell.length_a   1.000
_cell.length_b   1.000
_cell.length_c   1.000
_cell.angle_alpha   90.00
_cell.angle_beta   90.00
_cell.angle_gamma   90.00
#
_symmetry.space_group_name_H-M   'P 1'
#
loop_
_entity.id
_entity.type
_entity.pdbx_description
1 polymer ?
#
loop_
_entity_poly.entity_id
_entity_poly.type
_entity_poly.pdbx_seq_one_letter_code
_entity_poly.pdbx_strand_id
1 'polypeptide(L)'
;MLFCHITTRIKGRKHDGLLTKKGGRGFPHLVFMDEQGEVITKPAGRSVKAFEKGAQQVGSFMKLRNKADKSDAEKVELLTLEIGFGTVSADEARKRAKELEGSLDDAAKAKLAEGMKVLEARDFEKEIKAALPKKRPASQEEAKAVLTKLGEKFWADYQAGKRPTNNPQGPGQTFYQVMVQYGMQTKQAGPARAGYEGLEKIFGGFKQARPQLDRLKKQVEELEAGGGGGE
;
A
#
# COMPACT_ATOMS: atom_id res chain seq x y z
N MET A 1 -7.96 -20.78 -14.33
CA MET A 1 -7.91 -22.05 -13.56
C MET A 1 -8.03 -21.71 -12.08
N LEU A 2 -9.02 -22.26 -11.35
CA LEU A 2 -9.11 -22.11 -9.90
C LEU A 2 -8.28 -23.23 -9.26
N PHE A 3 -7.21 -22.89 -8.56
CA PHE A 3 -6.35 -23.84 -7.86
C PHE A 3 -6.44 -23.60 -6.35
N CYS A 4 -6.91 -24.61 -5.61
CA CYS A 4 -6.93 -24.57 -4.15
C CYS A 4 -5.70 -25.31 -3.61
N HIS A 5 -4.84 -24.61 -2.88
CA HIS A 5 -3.72 -25.21 -2.17
C HIS A 5 -4.04 -25.33 -0.68
N ILE A 6 -3.99 -26.55 -0.15
CA ILE A 6 -4.06 -26.82 1.28
C ILE A 6 -2.64 -27.19 1.75
N THR A 7 -2.02 -26.29 2.53
CA THR A 7 -0.69 -26.54 3.11
C THR A 7 -0.84 -27.50 4.29
N THR A 8 -0.36 -28.74 4.13
CA THR A 8 -0.47 -29.78 5.16
C THR A 8 0.69 -29.80 6.16
N ARG A 9 1.77 -29.04 5.92
CA ARG A 9 3.01 -29.01 6.72
C ARG A 9 3.69 -30.39 6.88
N ILE A 10 3.47 -31.28 5.91
CA ILE A 10 4.05 -32.64 5.91
C ILE A 10 5.43 -32.56 5.25
N LYS A 11 6.47 -32.83 6.04
CA LYS A 11 7.86 -32.81 5.57
C LYS A 11 8.05 -33.74 4.37
N GLY A 12 8.71 -33.25 3.32
CA GLY A 12 8.98 -34.02 2.10
C GLY A 12 7.86 -34.01 1.05
N ARG A 13 6.70 -33.38 1.33
CA ARG A 13 5.63 -33.29 0.34
C ARG A 13 5.98 -32.26 -0.74
N LYS A 14 5.91 -32.67 -2.01
CA LYS A 14 6.35 -31.91 -3.21
C LYS A 14 5.92 -30.42 -3.24
N HIS A 15 4.74 -30.10 -2.74
CA HIS A 15 4.14 -28.76 -2.85
C HIS A 15 3.95 -28.02 -1.52
N ASP A 16 4.55 -28.49 -0.43
CA ASP A 16 4.32 -27.91 0.91
C ASP A 16 4.77 -26.43 1.02
N GLY A 17 5.75 -26.02 0.20
CA GLY A 17 6.22 -24.63 0.10
C GLY A 17 5.51 -23.76 -0.96
N LEU A 18 4.49 -24.28 -1.66
CA LEU A 18 3.90 -23.58 -2.81
C LEU A 18 3.25 -22.25 -2.42
N LEU A 19 2.54 -22.21 -1.28
CA LEU A 19 1.94 -20.97 -0.76
C LEU A 19 2.98 -19.86 -0.59
N THR A 20 4.09 -20.17 0.08
CA THR A 20 5.21 -19.24 0.31
C THR A 20 5.86 -18.80 -1.00
N LYS A 21 6.09 -19.76 -1.92
CA LYS A 21 6.65 -19.46 -3.25
C LYS A 21 5.79 -18.48 -4.06
N LYS A 22 4.47 -18.52 -3.87
CA LYS A 22 3.52 -17.58 -4.50
C LYS A 22 3.21 -16.35 -3.64
N GLY A 23 3.97 -16.11 -2.58
CA GLY A 23 3.87 -14.91 -1.74
C GLY A 23 2.73 -14.91 -0.72
N GLY A 24 2.16 -16.08 -0.43
CA GLY A 24 1.16 -16.28 0.60
C GLY A 24 1.77 -16.41 1.99
N ARG A 25 1.05 -15.91 3.00
CA ARG A 25 1.45 -15.96 4.43
C ARG A 25 0.35 -16.50 5.35
N GLY A 26 -0.81 -16.85 4.80
CA GLY A 26 -1.97 -17.29 5.56
C GLY A 26 -3.12 -17.65 4.63
N PHE A 27 -4.19 -18.19 5.20
CA PHE A 27 -5.38 -18.63 4.46
C PHE A 27 -6.59 -17.72 4.78
N PRO A 28 -7.44 -17.37 3.80
CA PRO A 28 -7.31 -17.67 2.37
C PRO A 28 -6.27 -16.78 1.68
N HIS A 29 -5.56 -17.34 0.70
CA HIS A 29 -4.66 -16.59 -0.19
C HIS A 29 -5.19 -16.71 -1.62
N LEU A 30 -5.55 -15.56 -2.20
CA LEU A 30 -6.08 -15.47 -3.55
C LEU A 30 -5.11 -14.65 -4.41
N VAL A 31 -4.78 -15.18 -5.58
CA VAL A 31 -3.93 -14.55 -6.60
C VAL A 31 -4.46 -14.91 -7.98
N PHE A 32 -4.24 -14.02 -8.94
CA PHE A 32 -4.34 -14.33 -10.36
C PHE A 32 -2.96 -14.72 -10.89
N MET A 33 -2.90 -15.79 -11.66
CA MET A 33 -1.66 -16.30 -12.25
C MET A 33 -1.81 -16.42 -13.76
N ASP A 34 -0.69 -16.32 -14.48
CA ASP A 34 -0.63 -16.68 -15.88
C ASP A 34 -0.54 -18.20 -16.09
N GLU A 35 -0.44 -18.61 -17.36
CA GLU A 35 -0.35 -20.02 -17.77
C GLU A 35 0.97 -20.70 -17.37
N GLN A 36 2.05 -19.93 -17.12
CA GLN A 36 3.31 -20.42 -16.56
C GLN A 36 3.24 -20.54 -15.02
N GLY A 37 2.17 -20.05 -14.42
CA GLY A 37 1.92 -20.07 -12.99
C GLY A 37 2.54 -18.89 -12.25
N GLU A 38 3.04 -17.86 -12.92
CA GLU A 38 3.57 -16.65 -12.30
C GLU A 38 2.44 -15.75 -11.80
N VAL A 39 2.65 -15.11 -10.65
CA VAL A 39 1.62 -14.27 -10.03
C VAL A 39 1.52 -12.94 -10.76
N ILE A 40 0.34 -12.66 -11.32
CA ILE A 40 0.04 -11.38 -11.97
C ILE A 40 -0.32 -10.35 -10.91
N THR A 41 -1.32 -10.63 -10.08
CA THR A 41 -1.80 -9.70 -9.05
C THR A 41 -2.66 -10.41 -8.00
N LYS A 42 -3.06 -9.67 -6.96
CA LYS A 42 -4.01 -10.09 -5.93
C LYS A 42 -5.32 -9.33 -6.13
N PRO A 43 -6.49 -9.92 -5.84
CA PRO A 43 -7.73 -9.16 -5.80
C PRO A 43 -7.64 -8.08 -4.71
N ALA A 44 -8.24 -6.92 -4.97
CA ALA A 44 -8.22 -5.77 -4.05
C ALA A 44 -8.95 -6.04 -2.71
N GLY A 45 -9.68 -7.15 -2.60
CA GLY A 45 -10.42 -7.54 -1.40
C GLY A 45 -10.70 -9.04 -1.35
N ARG A 46 -11.39 -9.46 -0.29
CA ARG A 46 -11.73 -10.87 -0.02
C ARG A 46 -13.16 -11.26 -0.39
N SER A 47 -13.89 -10.40 -1.10
CA SER A 47 -15.26 -10.67 -1.54
C SER A 47 -15.28 -11.28 -2.95
N VAL A 48 -16.35 -12.01 -3.28
CA VAL A 48 -16.59 -12.54 -4.64
C VAL A 48 -16.58 -11.40 -5.65
N LYS A 49 -17.27 -10.29 -5.36
CA LYS A 49 -17.28 -9.10 -6.22
C LYS A 49 -15.87 -8.52 -6.48
N ALA A 50 -15.01 -8.50 -5.46
CA ALA A 50 -13.63 -8.05 -5.61
C ALA A 50 -12.81 -9.01 -6.47
N PHE A 51 -13.06 -10.32 -6.34
CA PHE A 51 -12.44 -11.34 -7.19
C PHE A 51 -12.91 -11.23 -8.64
N GLU A 52 -14.21 -11.12 -8.91
CA GLU A 52 -14.77 -10.96 -10.26
C GLU A 52 -14.22 -9.73 -10.96
N LYS A 53 -14.17 -8.58 -10.26
CA LYS A 53 -13.56 -7.36 -10.78
C LYS A 53 -12.08 -7.56 -11.11
N GLY A 54 -11.34 -8.23 -10.23
CA GLY A 54 -9.94 -8.57 -10.46
C GLY A 54 -9.75 -9.48 -11.68
N ALA A 55 -10.61 -10.49 -11.85
CA ALA A 55 -10.58 -11.41 -12.99
C ALA A 55 -10.83 -10.66 -14.32
N GLN A 56 -11.78 -9.73 -14.34
CA GLN A 56 -12.04 -8.87 -15.51
C GLN A 56 -10.82 -8.00 -15.82
N GLN A 57 -10.23 -7.35 -14.82
CA GLN A 57 -9.04 -6.52 -15.01
C GLN A 57 -7.84 -7.31 -15.53
N VAL A 58 -7.60 -8.51 -14.98
CA VAL A 58 -6.53 -9.41 -15.46
C VAL A 58 -6.82 -9.89 -16.88
N GLY A 59 -8.08 -10.20 -17.21
CA GLY A 59 -8.47 -10.56 -18.58
C GLY A 59 -8.18 -9.44 -19.58
N SER A 60 -8.56 -8.20 -19.25
CA SER A 60 -8.25 -7.02 -20.07
C SER A 60 -6.75 -6.78 -20.19
N PHE A 61 -6.00 -6.91 -19.08
CA PHE A 61 -4.55 -6.81 -19.07
C PHE A 61 -3.89 -7.84 -20.00
N MET A 62 -4.27 -9.11 -19.93
CA MET A 62 -3.68 -10.16 -20.77
C MET A 62 -3.98 -9.93 -22.26
N LYS A 63 -5.23 -9.52 -22.59
CA LYS A 63 -5.60 -9.16 -23.97
C LYS A 63 -4.74 -8.00 -24.48
N LEU A 64 -4.58 -6.96 -23.67
CA LEU A 64 -3.81 -5.79 -24.04
C LEU A 64 -2.32 -6.10 -24.17
N ARG A 65 -1.74 -6.81 -23.19
CA ARG A 65 -0.34 -7.24 -23.18
C ARG A 65 0.02 -8.02 -24.45
N ASN A 66 -0.83 -8.97 -24.84
CA ASN A 66 -0.59 -9.86 -25.98
C ASN A 66 -0.92 -9.25 -27.36
N LYS A 67 -1.49 -8.04 -27.40
CA LYS A 67 -1.79 -7.36 -28.67
C LYS A 67 -0.49 -6.96 -29.38
N ALA A 68 -0.29 -7.32 -30.64
CA ALA A 68 0.92 -6.98 -31.40
C ALA A 68 1.08 -5.45 -31.58
N ASP A 69 0.05 -4.80 -32.11
CA ASP A 69 0.04 -3.36 -32.36
C ASP A 69 -0.85 -2.64 -31.34
N LYS A 70 -0.24 -1.78 -30.53
CA LYS A 70 -0.92 -0.99 -29.51
C LYS A 70 -0.92 0.48 -29.92
N SER A 71 -2.08 1.13 -29.86
CA SER A 71 -2.15 2.60 -29.91
C SER A 71 -1.47 3.22 -28.69
N ASP A 72 -1.18 4.51 -28.71
CA ASP A 72 -0.56 5.18 -27.56
C ASP A 72 -1.47 5.18 -26.32
N ALA A 73 -2.79 5.33 -26.52
CA ALA A 73 -3.77 5.15 -25.45
C ALA A 73 -3.73 3.73 -24.85
N GLU A 74 -3.55 2.71 -25.68
CA GLU A 74 -3.40 1.32 -25.24
C GLU A 74 -2.06 1.06 -24.52
N LYS A 75 -0.99 1.72 -24.93
CA LYS A 75 0.30 1.67 -24.21
C LYS A 75 0.21 2.32 -22.84
N VAL A 76 -0.49 3.45 -22.72
CA VAL A 76 -0.77 4.11 -21.44
C VAL A 76 -1.63 3.21 -20.55
N GLU A 77 -2.66 2.59 -21.12
CA GLU A 77 -3.52 1.67 -20.36
C GLU A 77 -2.74 0.48 -19.83
N LEU A 78 -1.91 -0.13 -20.69
CA LEU A 78 -1.06 -1.24 -20.28
C LEU A 78 -0.10 -0.83 -19.16
N LEU A 79 0.59 0.29 -19.32
CA LEU A 79 1.53 0.78 -18.32
C LEU A 79 0.83 1.06 -16.97
N THR A 80 -0.37 1.65 -17.01
CA THR A 80 -1.16 1.93 -15.80
C THR A 80 -1.57 0.63 -15.10
N LEU A 81 -2.00 -0.39 -15.85
CA LEU A 81 -2.30 -1.72 -15.30
C LEU A 81 -1.06 -2.39 -14.71
N GLU A 82 0.08 -2.32 -15.39
CA GLU A 82 1.35 -2.89 -14.90
C GLU A 82 1.82 -2.22 -13.61
N ILE A 83 1.68 -0.89 -13.52
CA ILE A 83 1.97 -0.14 -12.29
C ILE A 83 1.04 -0.61 -11.17
N GLY A 84 -0.27 -0.66 -11.43
CA GLY A 84 -1.28 -1.05 -10.45
C GLY A 84 -1.14 -2.50 -9.98
N PHE A 85 -0.71 -3.41 -10.85
CA PHE A 85 -0.45 -4.81 -10.51
C PHE A 85 0.92 -5.04 -9.88
N GLY A 86 1.83 -4.08 -9.99
CA GLY A 86 3.18 -4.23 -9.47
C GLY A 86 4.12 -5.03 -10.37
N THR A 87 3.75 -5.22 -11.65
CA THR A 87 4.50 -6.05 -12.61
C THR A 87 5.59 -5.29 -13.36
N VAL A 88 5.66 -3.96 -13.20
CA VAL A 88 6.71 -3.09 -13.76
C VAL A 88 7.51 -2.40 -12.65
N SER A 89 8.83 -2.31 -12.86
CA SER A 89 9.73 -1.58 -11.97
C SER A 89 9.47 -0.07 -12.05
N ALA A 90 9.91 0.68 -11.04
CA ALA A 90 9.71 2.13 -11.05
C ALA A 90 10.50 2.83 -12.15
N ASP A 91 11.74 2.39 -12.38
CA ASP A 91 12.61 2.99 -13.40
C ASP A 91 12.10 2.70 -14.81
N GLU A 92 11.66 1.46 -15.06
CA GLU A 92 11.05 1.09 -16.34
C GLU A 92 9.72 1.84 -16.58
N ALA A 93 8.88 1.97 -15.55
CA ALA A 93 7.63 2.71 -15.67
C ALA A 93 7.87 4.19 -15.97
N ARG A 94 8.82 4.84 -15.28
CA ARG A 94 9.21 6.24 -15.55
C ARG A 94 9.79 6.41 -16.95
N LYS A 95 10.63 5.46 -17.41
CA LYS A 95 11.18 5.48 -18.77
C LYS A 95 10.05 5.41 -19.81
N ARG A 96 9.15 4.44 -19.69
CA ARG A 96 8.02 4.26 -20.61
C ARG A 96 7.04 5.43 -20.56
N ALA A 97 6.81 6.03 -19.39
CA ALA A 97 5.96 7.22 -19.26
C ALA A 97 6.53 8.40 -20.07
N LYS A 98 7.85 8.65 -19.99
CA LYS A 98 8.53 9.70 -20.76
C LYS A 98 8.47 9.45 -22.28
N GLU A 99 8.62 8.20 -22.70
CA GLU A 99 8.50 7.81 -24.11
C GLU A 99 7.11 8.07 -24.68
N LEU A 100 6.07 8.06 -23.84
CA LEU A 100 4.68 8.28 -24.24
C LEU A 100 4.27 9.75 -24.21
N GLU A 101 4.87 10.59 -23.37
CA GLU A 101 4.40 11.95 -23.04
C GLU A 101 4.15 12.87 -24.25
N GLY A 102 4.90 12.69 -25.34
CA GLY A 102 4.84 13.54 -26.53
C GLY A 102 3.62 13.32 -27.45
N SER A 103 2.91 12.20 -27.37
CA SER A 103 1.85 11.82 -28.33
C SER A 103 0.47 11.61 -27.70
N LEU A 104 0.30 11.93 -26.42
CA LEU A 104 -0.94 11.67 -25.69
C LEU A 104 -1.96 12.80 -25.81
N ASP A 105 -3.23 12.41 -25.96
CA ASP A 105 -4.37 13.28 -25.68
C ASP A 105 -4.52 13.55 -24.17
N ASP A 106 -5.39 14.49 -23.80
CA ASP A 106 -5.56 14.91 -22.40
C ASP A 106 -6.09 13.78 -21.51
N ALA A 107 -6.93 12.90 -22.05
CA ALA A 107 -7.47 11.76 -21.31
C ALA A 107 -6.37 10.74 -20.96
N ALA A 108 -5.50 10.43 -21.92
CA ALA A 108 -4.37 9.55 -21.73
C ALA A 108 -3.30 10.18 -20.81
N LYS A 109 -3.04 11.49 -20.91
CA LYS A 109 -2.17 12.21 -19.95
C LYS A 109 -2.69 12.12 -18.53
N ALA A 110 -3.98 12.37 -18.32
CA ALA A 110 -4.60 12.28 -16.99
C ALA A 110 -4.49 10.86 -16.42
N LYS A 111 -4.74 9.84 -17.25
CA LYS A 111 -4.63 8.44 -16.86
C LYS A 111 -3.20 8.03 -16.52
N LEU A 112 -2.23 8.42 -17.34
CA LEU A 112 -0.82 8.18 -17.07
C LEU A 112 -0.40 8.85 -15.76
N ALA A 113 -0.81 10.10 -15.53
CA ALA A 113 -0.52 10.82 -14.29
C ALA A 113 -1.13 10.12 -13.06
N GLU A 114 -2.34 9.57 -13.14
CA GLU A 114 -2.94 8.77 -12.08
C GLU A 114 -2.13 7.50 -11.81
N GLY A 115 -1.72 6.77 -12.87
CA GLY A 115 -0.83 5.63 -12.76
C GLY A 115 0.49 5.98 -12.07
N MET A 116 1.11 7.10 -12.44
CA MET A 116 2.37 7.54 -11.83
C MET A 116 2.21 7.91 -10.35
N LYS A 117 1.07 8.47 -9.92
CA LYS A 117 0.77 8.68 -8.49
C LYS A 117 0.71 7.36 -7.72
N VAL A 118 0.13 6.32 -8.31
CA VAL A 118 0.13 4.97 -7.69
C VAL A 118 1.56 4.44 -7.58
N LEU A 119 2.40 4.67 -8.58
CA LEU A 119 3.81 4.28 -8.55
C LEU A 119 4.58 4.99 -7.43
N GLU A 120 4.40 6.30 -7.29
CA GLU A 120 5.01 7.11 -6.23
C GLU A 120 4.59 6.63 -4.83
N ALA A 121 3.30 6.39 -4.62
CA ALA A 121 2.79 5.86 -3.35
C ALA A 121 3.42 4.49 -3.03
N ARG A 122 3.58 3.62 -4.03
CA ARG A 122 4.21 2.29 -3.89
C ARG A 122 5.69 2.39 -3.53
N ASP A 123 6.44 3.29 -4.17
CA ASP A 123 7.85 3.50 -3.85
C ASP A 123 8.00 4.10 -2.45
N PHE A 124 7.13 5.04 -2.08
CA PHE A 124 7.11 5.57 -0.73
C PHE A 124 6.79 4.51 0.33
N GLU A 125 5.90 3.56 0.05
CA GLU A 125 5.66 2.41 0.92
C GLU A 125 6.90 1.52 1.12
N LYS A 126 7.75 1.39 0.10
CA LYS A 126 9.05 0.70 0.25
C LYS A 126 9.98 1.50 1.15
N GLU A 127 10.03 2.83 1.01
CA GLU A 127 10.82 3.71 1.88
C GLU A 127 10.38 3.60 3.34
N ILE A 128 9.06 3.65 3.59
CA ILE A 128 8.48 3.45 4.94
C ILE A 128 8.98 2.13 5.50
N LYS A 129 8.83 1.02 4.76
CA LYS A 129 9.24 -0.30 5.22
C LYS A 129 10.75 -0.41 5.46
N ALA A 130 11.57 0.24 4.63
CA ALA A 130 13.02 0.27 4.78
C ALA A 130 13.48 1.09 6.00
N ALA A 131 12.72 2.13 6.37
CA ALA A 131 13.00 2.95 7.54
C ALA A 131 12.69 2.24 8.86
N LEU A 132 11.76 1.28 8.88
CA LEU A 132 11.40 0.56 10.09
C LEU A 132 12.58 -0.25 10.64
N PRO A 133 12.78 -0.25 11.97
CA PRO A 133 13.87 -1.01 12.58
C PRO A 133 13.66 -2.51 12.35
N LYS A 134 14.73 -3.20 11.92
CA LYS A 134 14.70 -4.65 11.69
C LYS A 134 14.63 -5.46 13.00
N LYS A 135 15.00 -4.85 14.11
CA LYS A 135 14.98 -5.43 15.45
C LYS A 135 14.06 -4.59 16.34
N ARG A 136 13.37 -5.25 17.27
CA ARG A 136 12.61 -4.55 18.29
C ARG A 136 13.60 -3.80 19.20
N PRO A 137 13.31 -2.54 19.57
CA PRO A 137 14.10 -1.82 20.56
C PRO A 137 14.23 -2.62 21.86
N ALA A 138 15.42 -2.61 22.45
CA ALA A 138 15.73 -3.34 23.68
C ALA A 138 15.22 -2.63 24.94
N SER A 139 15.02 -1.31 24.87
CA SER A 139 14.53 -0.49 25.99
C SER A 139 13.42 0.48 25.57
N GLN A 140 12.74 1.06 26.56
CA GLN A 140 11.76 2.13 26.32
C GLN A 140 12.42 3.40 25.77
N GLU A 141 13.63 3.73 26.22
CA GLU A 141 14.37 4.89 25.71
C GLU A 141 14.74 4.72 24.23
N GLU A 142 15.20 3.53 23.84
CA GLU A 142 15.48 3.22 22.44
C GLU A 142 14.20 3.28 21.60
N ALA A 143 13.08 2.75 22.13
CA ALA A 143 11.78 2.84 21.44
C ALA A 143 11.34 4.29 21.24
N LYS A 144 11.51 5.14 22.25
CA LYS A 144 11.21 6.58 22.18
C LYS A 144 12.07 7.29 21.13
N ALA A 145 13.38 7.01 21.11
CA ALA A 145 14.30 7.60 20.14
C ALA A 145 13.98 7.17 18.70
N VAL A 146 13.66 5.90 18.48
CA VAL A 146 13.22 5.38 17.17
C VAL A 146 11.91 6.05 16.74
N LEU A 147 10.94 6.15 17.64
CA LEU A 147 9.66 6.80 17.37
C LEU A 147 9.83 8.27 16.99
N THR A 148 10.66 9.03 17.74
CA THR A 148 10.97 10.43 17.41
C THR A 148 11.58 10.55 16.02
N LYS A 149 12.65 9.79 15.74
CA LYS A 149 13.33 9.83 14.44
C LYS A 149 12.42 9.48 13.27
N LEU A 150 11.62 8.43 13.41
CA LEU A 150 10.66 8.03 12.37
C LEU A 150 9.52 9.05 12.23
N GLY A 151 9.02 9.57 13.34
CA GLY A 151 7.98 10.58 13.39
C GLY A 151 8.37 11.87 12.70
N GLU A 152 9.57 12.39 12.98
CA GLU A 152 10.14 13.56 12.29
C GLU A 152 10.24 13.33 10.78
N LYS A 153 10.81 12.20 10.37
CA LYS A 153 10.92 11.85 8.96
C LYS A 153 9.56 11.76 8.29
N PHE A 154 8.62 11.03 8.87
CA PHE A 154 7.29 10.81 8.29
C PHE A 154 6.47 12.08 8.25
N TRP A 155 6.62 12.96 9.25
CA TRP A 155 6.00 14.28 9.21
C TRP A 155 6.58 15.16 8.10
N ALA A 156 7.90 15.17 7.92
CA ALA A 156 8.54 15.89 6.82
C ALA A 156 8.10 15.36 5.44
N ASP A 157 8.08 14.03 5.26
CA ASP A 157 7.56 13.39 4.04
C ASP A 157 6.07 13.74 3.81
N TYR A 158 5.26 13.82 4.86
CA TYR A 158 3.87 14.24 4.79
C TYR A 158 3.74 15.72 4.37
N GLN A 159 4.53 16.62 4.95
CA GLN A 159 4.54 18.03 4.57
C GLN A 159 4.99 18.23 3.11
N ALA A 160 5.89 17.37 2.61
CA ALA A 160 6.32 17.32 1.22
C ALA A 160 5.30 16.70 0.25
N GLY A 161 4.09 16.35 0.72
CA GLY A 161 3.02 15.81 -0.12
C GLY A 161 3.08 14.30 -0.37
N LYS A 162 4.07 13.57 0.16
CA LYS A 162 4.12 12.10 0.02
C LYS A 162 3.03 11.44 0.86
N ARG A 163 2.29 10.51 0.28
CA ARG A 163 1.23 9.75 0.98
C ARG A 163 1.35 8.26 0.63
N PRO A 164 1.26 7.35 1.63
CA PRO A 164 1.13 5.93 1.35
C PRO A 164 -0.26 5.63 0.78
N THR A 165 -0.48 4.42 0.28
CA THR A 165 -1.83 3.99 -0.09
C THR A 165 -2.68 3.76 1.17
N ASN A 166 -4.01 3.86 1.03
CA ASN A 166 -4.95 3.58 2.12
C ASN A 166 -5.21 2.07 2.31
N ASN A 167 -4.22 1.23 2.01
CA ASN A 167 -4.33 -0.21 2.18
C ASN A 167 -4.21 -0.60 3.67
N PRO A 168 -5.24 -1.24 4.28
CA PRO A 168 -5.21 -1.64 5.70
C PRO A 168 -4.17 -2.71 6.04
N GLN A 169 -3.55 -3.35 5.04
CA GLN A 169 -2.46 -4.30 5.22
C GLN A 169 -1.10 -3.74 4.75
N GLY A 170 -1.08 -2.48 4.31
CA GLY A 170 0.10 -1.82 3.77
C GLY A 170 0.91 -1.07 4.83
N PRO A 171 2.13 -0.61 4.49
CA PRO A 171 2.95 0.24 5.34
C PRO A 171 2.28 1.56 5.75
N GLY A 172 1.21 1.98 5.05
CA GLY A 172 0.44 3.18 5.37
C GLY A 172 -0.15 3.18 6.77
N GLN A 173 -0.60 2.02 7.29
CA GLN A 173 -1.03 1.91 8.68
C GLN A 173 0.09 2.32 9.64
N THR A 174 1.29 1.74 9.46
CA THR A 174 2.44 2.01 10.33
C THR A 174 2.87 3.47 10.23
N PHE A 175 2.89 4.03 9.02
CA PHE A 175 3.21 5.43 8.78
C PHE A 175 2.33 6.37 9.61
N TYR A 176 1.01 6.21 9.50
CA TYR A 176 0.07 7.06 10.23
C TYR A 176 0.07 6.80 11.74
N GLN A 177 0.24 5.54 12.19
CA GLN A 177 0.38 5.23 13.62
C GLN A 177 1.61 5.89 14.24
N VAL A 178 2.75 5.88 13.54
CA VAL A 178 3.98 6.56 13.97
C VAL A 178 3.75 8.06 14.06
N MET A 179 3.06 8.68 13.09
CA MET A 179 2.73 10.10 13.16
C MET A 179 1.84 10.46 14.35
N VAL A 180 0.80 9.65 14.63
CA VAL A 180 -0.05 9.83 15.82
C VAL A 180 0.80 9.80 17.09
N GLN A 181 1.58 8.73 17.26
CA GLN A 181 2.39 8.54 18.46
C GLN A 181 3.46 9.64 18.61
N TYR A 182 4.09 10.04 17.52
CA TYR A 182 5.05 11.14 17.50
C TYR A 182 4.42 12.46 17.93
N GLY A 183 3.25 12.81 17.38
CA GLY A 183 2.54 14.03 17.74
C GLY A 183 2.10 14.05 19.20
N MET A 184 1.59 12.93 19.73
CA MET A 184 1.26 12.80 21.15
C MET A 184 2.50 12.95 22.04
N GLN A 185 3.60 12.28 21.69
CA GLN A 185 4.83 12.30 22.48
C GLN A 185 5.50 13.68 22.50
N THR A 186 5.49 14.38 21.37
CA THR A 186 6.10 15.71 21.22
C THR A 186 5.14 16.86 21.47
N LYS A 187 3.89 16.55 21.85
CA LYS A 187 2.78 17.49 22.02
C LYS A 187 2.54 18.37 20.78
N GLN A 188 2.75 17.81 19.58
CA GLN A 188 2.50 18.46 18.30
C GLN A 188 1.18 17.95 17.71
N ALA A 189 0.15 18.81 17.71
CA ALA A 189 -1.17 18.46 17.19
C ALA A 189 -1.17 18.12 15.69
N GLY A 190 -0.39 18.84 14.87
CA GLY A 190 -0.32 18.65 13.41
C GLY A 190 -0.08 17.19 12.96
N PRO A 191 1.05 16.57 13.32
CA PRO A 191 1.31 15.16 12.98
C PRO A 191 0.30 14.20 13.63
N ALA A 192 -0.18 14.50 14.85
CA ALA A 192 -1.18 13.67 15.51
C ALA A 192 -2.50 13.62 14.73
N ARG A 193 -2.99 14.79 14.32
CA ARG A 193 -4.20 14.96 13.51
C ARG A 193 -4.08 14.30 12.15
N ALA A 194 -2.99 14.60 11.43
CA ALA A 194 -2.74 14.03 10.11
C ALA A 194 -2.64 12.49 10.15
N GLY A 195 -1.99 11.94 11.19
CA GLY A 195 -1.94 10.52 11.44
C GLY A 195 -3.33 9.92 11.70
N TYR A 196 -4.13 10.55 12.56
CA TYR A 196 -5.49 10.09 12.84
C TYR A 196 -6.37 10.06 11.58
N GLU A 197 -6.36 11.14 10.79
CA GLU A 197 -7.15 11.21 9.56
C GLU A 197 -6.73 10.14 8.52
N GLY A 198 -5.43 9.84 8.46
CA GLY A 198 -4.92 8.72 7.66
C GLY A 198 -5.46 7.37 8.14
N LEU A 199 -5.46 7.13 9.46
CA LEU A 199 -6.02 5.91 10.04
C LEU A 199 -7.54 5.82 9.86
N GLU A 200 -8.28 6.92 9.97
CA GLU A 200 -9.72 6.97 9.70
C GLU A 200 -10.02 6.62 8.24
N LYS A 201 -9.22 7.09 7.27
CA LYS A 201 -9.37 6.72 5.86
C LYS A 201 -9.13 5.23 5.62
N ILE A 202 -8.20 4.63 6.35
CA ILE A 202 -7.88 3.19 6.23
C ILE A 202 -8.92 2.32 6.94
N PHE A 203 -9.30 2.70 8.17
CA PHE A 203 -10.02 1.84 9.10
C PHE A 203 -11.45 2.29 9.42
N GLY A 204 -11.89 3.48 9.01
CA GLY A 204 -13.18 4.06 9.39
C GLY A 204 -14.39 3.23 8.94
N GLY A 205 -14.25 2.46 7.86
CA GLY A 205 -15.27 1.51 7.39
C GLY A 205 -15.35 0.19 8.19
N PHE A 206 -14.41 -0.08 9.09
CA PHE A 206 -14.37 -1.30 9.90
C PHE A 206 -15.03 -1.05 11.25
N LYS A 207 -16.20 -1.65 11.50
CA LYS A 207 -16.94 -1.50 12.76
C LYS A 207 -16.07 -1.83 13.99
N GLN A 208 -15.18 -2.80 13.87
CA GLN A 208 -14.29 -3.23 14.95
C GLN A 208 -13.23 -2.19 15.31
N ALA A 209 -12.86 -1.30 14.39
CA ALA A 209 -11.86 -0.26 14.63
C ALA A 209 -12.45 1.00 15.29
N ARG A 210 -13.78 1.16 15.30
CA ARG A 210 -14.45 2.38 15.76
C ARG A 210 -14.09 2.79 17.20
N PRO A 211 -14.11 1.89 18.20
CA PRO A 211 -13.76 2.26 19.58
C PRO A 211 -12.34 2.80 19.71
N GLN A 212 -11.40 2.28 18.91
CA GLN A 212 -10.02 2.75 18.89
C GLN A 212 -9.90 4.11 18.21
N LEU A 213 -10.57 4.30 17.06
CA LEU A 213 -10.57 5.55 16.31
C LEU A 213 -11.21 6.68 17.11
N ASP A 214 -12.34 6.43 17.79
CA ASP A 214 -13.00 7.43 18.63
C ASP A 214 -12.12 7.85 19.82
N ARG A 215 -11.40 6.90 20.44
CA ARG A 215 -10.42 7.21 21.49
C ARG A 215 -9.27 8.07 20.97
N LEU A 216 -8.69 7.70 19.83
CA LEU A 216 -7.60 8.45 19.20
C LEU A 216 -8.06 9.87 18.82
N LYS A 217 -9.27 9.99 18.26
CA LYS A 217 -9.88 11.28 17.94
C LYS A 217 -9.93 12.19 19.16
N LYS A 218 -10.46 11.68 20.28
CA LYS A 218 -10.54 12.43 21.54
C LYS A 218 -9.16 12.89 22.02
N GLN A 219 -8.16 12.02 21.99
CA GLN A 219 -6.78 12.38 22.39
C GLN A 219 -6.19 13.47 21.49
N VAL A 220 -6.49 13.45 20.19
CA VAL A 220 -6.03 14.48 19.25
C VAL A 220 -6.73 15.81 19.54
N GLU A 221 -8.03 15.79 19.78
CA GLU A 221 -8.81 16.98 20.13
C GLU A 221 -8.36 17.59 21.47
N GLU A 222 -8.06 16.76 22.47
CA GLU A 222 -7.48 17.19 23.76
C GLU A 222 -6.10 17.85 23.56
N LEU A 223 -5.26 17.27 22.70
CA LEU A 223 -3.95 17.84 22.36
C LEU A 223 -4.08 19.18 21.60
N GLU A 224 -5.04 19.29 20.68
CA GLU A 224 -5.35 20.52 19.94
C GLU A 224 -5.88 21.63 20.86
N ALA A 225 -6.67 21.28 21.87
CA ALA A 225 -7.22 22.21 22.85
C ALA A 225 -6.17 22.73 23.88
N GLY A 226 -4.90 22.31 23.77
CA GLY A 226 -3.84 22.67 24.71
C GLY A 226 -3.95 21.92 26.05
N GLY A 227 -4.76 20.86 26.12
CA GLY A 227 -5.01 20.02 27.29
C GLY A 227 -3.84 19.09 27.59
N GLY A 228 -2.64 19.64 27.81
CA GLY A 228 -1.61 18.95 28.57
C GLY A 228 -2.02 18.89 30.03
N GLY A 229 -2.96 18.01 30.37
CA GLY A 229 -3.26 17.64 31.75
C GLY A 229 -1.97 17.18 32.41
N GLY A 230 -1.49 18.00 33.34
CA GLY A 230 -0.46 17.57 34.27
C GLY A 230 -1.01 16.43 35.12
N GLU A 231 -0.32 15.31 35.07
CA GLU A 231 -0.16 14.39 36.21
C GLU A 231 1.33 14.34 36.54
#